data_AF-A0A7J8W3W8-F1
#
_entry.id   AF-A0A7J8W3W8-F1
#
_cell.length_a   1.000
_cell.length_b   1.000
_cell.length_c   1.000
_cell.angle_alpha   90.00
_cell.angle_beta   90.00
_cell.angle_gamma   90.00
#
_symmetry.space_group_name_H-M   'P 1'
#
loop_
_entity.id
_entity.type
_entity.pdbx_description
1 polymer ?
#
loop_
_entity_poly.entity_id
_entity_poly.type
_entity_poly.pdbx_seq_one_letter_code
_entity_poly.pdbx_strand_id
1 'polypeptide(L)'
;LPRTNFKVKFSLEIKKGGGPKSQFYLLDIGSCWKNNGKPCDGDVLTDVTRYSEMIINPDVPVWCSPTQLVNCPPYHITPNNTKILRNDTANFPYGAYHYYCAPGNAKYLEEPVSLCDPYSNPQPQEILQLLPHPAWGEYGYPTEKGQGWIGDPRTWVLDTGGLASRLYFYQDPDTLPAKRKWTSIDVGTEIFVSDKEEEAEWSLSNFDVILL
;
A
#
# COMPACT_ATOMS: atom_id res chain seq x y z
N LEU A 1 7.69 -12.08 11.61
CA LEU A 1 7.87 -10.61 11.59
C LEU A 1 7.12 -10.03 12.79
N PRO A 2 7.64 -9.00 13.46
CA PRO A 2 6.89 -8.33 14.54
C PRO A 2 5.55 -7.86 13.97
N ARG A 3 4.44 -8.35 14.51
CA ARG A 3 3.10 -8.02 14.02
C ARG A 3 2.62 -6.78 14.75
N THR A 4 2.19 -5.77 13.99
CA THR A 4 1.33 -4.73 14.56
C THR A 4 -0.06 -5.34 14.64
N ASN A 5 -0.63 -5.38 15.84
CA ASN A 5 -1.87 -6.09 16.11
C ASN A 5 -3.02 -5.09 16.15
N PHE A 6 -3.56 -4.74 14.98
CA PHE A 6 -4.77 -3.94 14.91
C PHE A 6 -5.59 -4.26 13.67
N LYS A 7 -6.90 -4.07 13.80
CA LYS A 7 -7.86 -4.12 12.70
C LYS A 7 -8.52 -2.78 12.53
N VAL A 8 -8.98 -2.49 11.33
CA VAL A 8 -9.82 -1.33 11.04
C VAL A 8 -11.16 -1.83 10.53
N LYS A 9 -12.25 -1.35 11.15
CA LYS A 9 -13.62 -1.66 10.75
C LYS A 9 -14.30 -0.37 10.34
N PHE A 10 -15.04 -0.39 9.23
CA PHE A 10 -15.82 0.75 8.77
C PHE A 10 -16.83 0.32 7.72
N SER A 11 -17.85 1.14 7.50
CA SER A 11 -18.79 1.02 6.38
C SER A 11 -18.47 2.09 5.35
N LEU A 12 -18.36 1.67 4.09
CA LEU A 12 -18.04 2.53 2.95
C LEU A 12 -19.07 2.34 1.84
N GLU A 13 -19.58 3.46 1.33
CA GLU A 13 -20.37 3.54 0.10
C GLU A 13 -19.75 4.61 -0.78
N ILE A 14 -19.36 4.23 -2.00
CA ILE A 14 -18.83 5.15 -3.00
C ILE A 14 -19.94 5.41 -4.01
N LYS A 15 -20.30 6.68 -4.18
CA LYS A 15 -21.34 7.12 -5.11
C LYS A 15 -20.74 7.68 -6.39
N LYS A 16 -19.64 8.44 -6.27
CA LYS A 16 -18.84 8.94 -7.38
C LYS A 16 -17.36 8.74 -7.07
N GLY A 17 -16.62 8.19 -8.02
CA GLY A 17 -15.26 7.70 -7.80
C GLY A 17 -14.14 8.70 -8.07
N GLY A 18 -14.42 9.93 -8.53
CA GLY A 18 -13.34 10.89 -8.88
C GLY A 18 -12.73 10.67 -10.26
N GLY A 19 -13.43 9.98 -11.17
CA GLY A 19 -12.98 9.73 -12.54
C GLY A 19 -12.26 8.39 -12.73
N PRO A 20 -11.91 8.01 -13.98
CA PRO A 20 -11.33 6.71 -14.31
C PRO A 20 -9.88 6.55 -13.85
N LYS A 21 -9.18 7.67 -13.58
CA LYS A 21 -7.78 7.67 -13.12
C LYS A 21 -7.65 7.81 -11.60
N SER A 22 -8.76 7.99 -10.88
CA SER A 22 -8.67 8.19 -9.44
C SER A 22 -8.11 6.96 -8.75
N GLN A 23 -7.35 7.21 -7.70
CA GLN A 23 -6.92 6.18 -6.79
C GLN A 23 -7.74 6.33 -5.51
N PHE A 24 -8.84 5.58 -5.45
CA PHE A 24 -9.63 5.51 -4.23
C PHE A 24 -9.01 4.47 -3.30
N TYR A 25 -8.44 4.95 -2.22
CA TYR A 25 -7.85 4.15 -1.18
C TYR A 25 -8.96 3.64 -0.25
N LEU A 26 -9.23 2.33 -0.33
CA LEU A 26 -10.04 1.65 0.68
C LEU A 26 -9.42 1.81 2.06
N LEU A 27 -8.09 1.73 2.11
CA LEU A 27 -7.30 2.04 3.28
C LEU A 27 -5.89 2.41 2.81
N ASP A 28 -5.41 3.55 3.27
CA ASP A 28 -4.00 3.95 3.26
C ASP A 28 -3.51 4.00 4.71
N ILE A 29 -2.28 3.53 4.95
CA ILE A 29 -1.61 3.65 6.23
C ILE A 29 -0.23 4.26 6.06
N GLY A 30 0.03 5.32 6.82
CA GLY A 30 1.29 6.04 6.84
C GLY A 30 2.13 5.74 8.07
N SER A 31 3.44 5.72 7.90
CA SER A 31 4.42 5.59 8.98
C SER A 31 5.76 6.23 8.60
N CYS A 32 6.69 6.29 9.55
CA CYS A 32 8.04 6.80 9.31
C CYS A 32 9.08 5.97 10.08
N TRP A 33 10.16 5.57 9.40
CA TRP A 33 11.40 5.08 10.01
C TRP A 33 12.61 5.32 9.09
N LYS A 34 13.83 5.26 9.61
CA LYS A 34 15.05 5.39 8.80
C LYS A 34 15.40 4.06 8.14
N ASN A 35 16.15 4.08 7.03
CA ASN A 35 16.60 2.85 6.35
C ASN A 35 17.49 1.95 7.24
N ASN A 36 18.07 2.50 8.31
CA ASN A 36 18.83 1.74 9.30
C ASN A 36 18.00 1.20 10.48
N GLY A 37 16.67 1.30 10.39
CA GLY A 37 15.70 0.83 11.37
C GLY A 37 15.49 1.73 12.60
N LYS A 38 16.22 2.83 12.72
CA LYS A 38 15.96 3.83 13.76
C LYS A 38 14.61 4.53 13.54
N PRO A 39 13.95 5.00 14.61
CA PRO A 39 12.78 5.85 14.46
C PRO A 39 13.14 7.15 13.74
N CYS A 40 12.16 7.74 13.05
CA CYS A 40 12.30 9.07 12.50
C CYS A 40 12.46 10.12 13.61
N ASP A 41 13.21 11.17 13.32
CA ASP A 41 13.53 12.26 14.26
C ASP A 41 13.34 13.67 13.67
N GLY A 42 12.75 13.78 12.47
CA GLY A 42 12.52 15.02 11.75
C GLY A 42 13.63 15.37 10.75
N ASP A 43 14.61 14.50 10.56
CA ASP A 43 15.70 14.70 9.59
C ASP A 43 15.22 14.44 8.15
N VAL A 44 15.13 15.51 7.36
CA VAL A 44 14.66 15.48 5.97
C VAL A 44 15.51 14.61 5.03
N LEU A 45 16.76 14.28 5.40
CA LEU A 45 17.64 13.47 4.56
C LEU A 45 17.58 11.99 4.90
N THR A 46 17.37 11.66 6.18
CA THR A 46 17.48 10.27 6.67
C THR A 46 16.16 9.64 7.09
N ASP A 47 15.16 10.43 7.42
CA ASP A 47 13.79 9.95 7.61
C ASP A 47 13.22 9.45 6.30
N VAL A 48 12.38 8.43 6.38
CA VAL A 48 11.67 7.90 5.21
C VAL A 48 10.22 7.65 5.59
N THR A 49 9.34 8.38 4.91
CA THR A 49 7.88 8.22 5.06
C THR A 49 7.42 7.05 4.21
N ARG A 50 6.51 6.23 4.74
CA ARG A 50 6.11 4.98 4.12
C ARG A 50 4.62 4.80 4.09
N TYR A 51 4.13 4.34 2.94
CA TYR A 51 2.71 4.20 2.66
C TYR A 51 2.39 2.79 2.16
N SER A 52 1.20 2.32 2.52
CA SER A 52 0.60 1.09 1.98
C SER A 52 -0.84 1.40 1.62
N GLU A 53 -1.11 1.41 0.32
CA GLU A 53 -2.34 1.96 -0.25
C GLU A 53 -3.14 0.86 -0.95
N MET A 54 -4.35 0.54 -0.48
CA MET A 54 -5.23 -0.38 -1.20
C MET A 54 -6.16 0.38 -2.13
N ILE A 55 -5.91 0.33 -3.44
CA ILE A 55 -6.70 1.03 -4.45
C ILE A 55 -7.85 0.13 -4.92
N ILE A 56 -9.10 0.60 -4.81
CA ILE A 56 -10.29 -0.19 -5.17
C ILE A 56 -11.02 0.29 -6.44
N ASN A 57 -10.54 1.36 -7.08
CA ASN A 57 -11.04 1.76 -8.39
C ASN A 57 -10.68 0.67 -9.42
N PRO A 58 -11.66 0.00 -10.04
CA PRO A 58 -11.39 -1.03 -11.03
C PRO A 58 -10.71 -0.45 -12.28
N ASP A 59 -10.84 0.82 -12.62
CA ASP A 59 -10.22 1.31 -13.86
C ASP A 59 -8.69 1.45 -13.75
N VAL A 60 -8.13 1.33 -12.54
CA VAL A 60 -6.68 1.35 -12.31
C VAL A 60 -6.02 0.10 -12.92
N PRO A 61 -5.06 0.27 -13.84
CA PRO A 61 -4.34 -0.84 -14.46
C PRO A 61 -3.35 -1.47 -13.49
N VAL A 62 -2.90 -2.69 -13.78
CA VAL A 62 -1.78 -3.32 -13.06
C VAL A 62 -0.48 -2.94 -13.75
N TRP A 63 0.45 -2.25 -13.06
CA TRP A 63 1.76 -1.91 -13.63
C TRP A 63 2.85 -2.92 -13.26
N CYS A 64 2.77 -3.53 -12.08
CA CYS A 64 3.60 -4.66 -11.71
C CYS A 64 3.25 -5.88 -12.56
N SER A 65 4.22 -6.42 -13.30
CA SER A 65 4.03 -7.59 -14.15
C SER A 65 5.35 -8.33 -14.40
N PRO A 66 5.33 -9.57 -14.93
CA PRO A 66 6.55 -10.32 -15.25
C PRO A 66 7.51 -9.59 -16.20
N THR A 67 7.01 -8.66 -17.01
CA THR A 67 7.80 -7.87 -17.97
C THR A 67 8.06 -6.43 -17.51
N GLN A 68 7.52 -6.01 -16.36
CA GLN A 68 7.65 -4.67 -15.79
C GLN A 68 8.02 -4.74 -14.31
N LEU A 69 9.10 -5.47 -14.00
CA LEU A 69 9.56 -5.74 -12.63
C LEU A 69 9.95 -4.47 -11.85
N VAL A 70 10.26 -3.38 -12.56
CA VAL A 70 10.57 -2.06 -11.99
C VAL A 70 9.44 -1.53 -11.08
N ASN A 71 8.20 -1.95 -11.35
CA ASN A 71 7.00 -1.56 -10.60
C ASN A 71 6.64 -2.55 -9.49
N CYS A 72 7.42 -3.62 -9.30
CA CYS A 72 7.10 -4.69 -8.36
C CYS A 72 8.01 -4.65 -7.13
N PRO A 73 7.49 -4.95 -5.93
CA PRO A 73 8.35 -5.16 -4.78
C PRO A 73 9.25 -6.39 -5.01
N PRO A 74 10.46 -6.45 -4.43
CA PRO A 74 11.40 -7.56 -4.64
C PRO A 74 10.85 -8.94 -4.28
N TYR A 75 9.93 -9.01 -3.32
CA TYR A 75 9.29 -10.26 -2.93
C TYR A 75 7.91 -10.07 -2.30
N HIS A 76 7.13 -11.15 -2.31
CA HIS A 76 5.88 -11.30 -1.61
C HIS A 76 6.05 -12.30 -0.45
N ILE A 77 5.41 -12.03 0.70
CA ILE A 77 5.35 -12.98 1.82
C ILE A 77 3.91 -13.48 1.97
N THR A 78 3.72 -14.77 1.71
CA THR A 78 2.42 -15.44 1.89
C THR A 78 2.00 -15.49 3.36
N PRO A 79 0.72 -15.81 3.69
CA PRO A 79 0.29 -16.01 5.07
C PRO A 79 1.08 -17.09 5.84
N ASN A 80 1.61 -18.09 5.15
CA ASN A 80 2.43 -19.14 5.75
C ASN A 80 3.92 -18.77 5.87
N ASN A 81 4.26 -17.49 5.72
CA ASN A 81 5.63 -16.95 5.75
C ASN A 81 6.55 -17.44 4.61
N THR A 82 6.00 -18.02 3.55
CA THR A 82 6.77 -18.32 2.35
C THR A 82 7.11 -17.04 1.61
N LYS A 83 8.41 -16.83 1.36
CA LYS A 83 8.93 -15.74 0.53
C LYS A 83 8.95 -16.16 -0.93
N ILE A 84 8.29 -15.39 -1.78
CA ILE A 84 8.24 -15.58 -3.23
C ILE A 84 8.93 -14.39 -3.87
N LEU A 85 10.00 -14.62 -4.63
CA LEU A 85 10.74 -13.56 -5.30
C LEU A 85 9.98 -13.07 -6.53
N ARG A 86 10.10 -11.78 -6.88
CA ARG A 86 9.45 -11.22 -8.08
C ARG A 86 9.92 -11.80 -9.41
N ASN A 87 11.00 -12.58 -9.42
CA ASN A 87 11.47 -13.32 -10.59
C ASN A 87 10.86 -14.72 -10.71
N ASP A 88 10.17 -15.20 -9.67
CA ASP A 88 9.37 -16.42 -9.73
C ASP A 88 8.03 -16.10 -10.40
N THR A 89 8.07 -16.05 -11.74
CA THR A 89 6.92 -15.65 -12.55
C THR A 89 5.72 -16.59 -12.44
N ALA A 90 5.92 -17.81 -11.95
CA ALA A 90 4.86 -18.79 -11.77
C ALA A 90 4.05 -18.56 -10.49
N ASN A 91 4.67 -17.99 -9.45
CA ASN A 91 4.06 -17.92 -8.12
C ASN A 91 3.91 -16.49 -7.58
N PHE A 92 4.67 -15.51 -8.09
CA PHE A 92 4.58 -14.14 -7.60
C PHE A 92 3.22 -13.53 -7.98
N PRO A 93 2.46 -12.95 -7.02
CA PRO A 93 1.12 -12.45 -7.29
C PRO A 93 1.16 -11.04 -7.90
N TYR A 94 1.62 -10.90 -9.14
CA TYR A 94 1.78 -9.59 -9.81
C TYR A 94 0.51 -8.75 -9.77
N GLY A 95 -0.65 -9.37 -10.03
CA GLY A 95 -1.95 -8.68 -10.02
C GLY A 95 -2.39 -8.13 -8.66
N ALA A 96 -1.68 -8.47 -7.58
CA ALA A 96 -1.94 -7.97 -6.24
C ALA A 96 -1.30 -6.60 -5.97
N TYR A 97 -0.34 -6.20 -6.82
CA TYR A 97 0.42 -4.96 -6.70
C TYR A 97 0.14 -4.07 -7.90
N HIS A 98 -0.23 -2.81 -7.66
CA HIS A 98 -0.25 -1.81 -8.72
C HIS A 98 1.18 -1.37 -9.01
N TYR A 99 1.84 -0.82 -7.98
CA TYR A 99 3.12 -0.13 -8.09
C TYR A 99 3.90 -0.20 -6.77
N TYR A 100 5.22 -0.30 -6.87
CA TYR A 100 6.16 -0.13 -5.78
C TYR A 100 7.19 0.91 -6.19
N CYS A 101 7.45 1.87 -5.31
CA CYS A 101 8.60 2.75 -5.43
C CYS A 101 9.44 2.75 -4.15
N ALA A 102 10.75 2.76 -4.34
CA ALA A 102 11.74 2.72 -3.29
C ALA A 102 12.12 4.14 -2.82
N PRO A 103 12.66 4.27 -1.59
CA PRO A 103 13.12 5.55 -1.09
C PRO A 103 14.41 5.99 -1.77
N GLY A 104 14.45 7.26 -2.19
CA GLY A 104 15.59 7.83 -2.91
C GLY A 104 16.91 7.87 -2.13
N ASN A 105 16.87 7.67 -0.82
CA ASN A 105 18.06 7.59 0.05
C ASN A 105 18.48 6.14 0.39
N ALA A 106 17.89 5.13 -0.27
CA ALA A 106 18.33 3.74 -0.16
C ALA A 106 19.70 3.51 -0.80
N LYS A 107 20.52 2.65 -0.19
CA LYS A 107 21.90 2.40 -0.62
C LYS A 107 22.10 1.10 -1.40
N TYR A 108 21.20 0.13 -1.23
CA TYR A 108 21.38 -1.26 -1.67
C TYR A 108 20.13 -1.80 -2.35
N LEU A 109 19.51 -0.98 -3.20
CA LEU A 109 18.30 -1.37 -3.92
C LEU A 109 18.56 -2.54 -4.87
N GLU A 110 17.57 -3.44 -4.95
CA GLU A 110 17.56 -4.51 -5.94
C GLU A 110 17.00 -3.98 -7.26
N GLU A 111 17.87 -3.83 -8.26
CA GLU A 111 17.46 -3.40 -9.60
C GLU A 111 16.78 -4.53 -10.39
N PRO A 112 15.82 -4.21 -11.28
CA PRO A 112 15.30 -2.87 -11.57
C PRO A 112 14.32 -2.39 -10.50
N VAL A 113 14.33 -1.10 -10.16
CA VAL A 113 13.34 -0.50 -9.26
C VAL A 113 13.06 0.97 -9.61
N SER A 114 11.82 1.41 -9.38
CA SER A 114 11.47 2.82 -9.46
C SER A 114 11.76 3.53 -8.13
N LEU A 115 12.24 4.76 -8.17
CA LEU A 115 12.33 5.63 -6.99
C LEU A 115 11.04 6.42 -6.85
N CYS A 116 10.59 6.64 -5.61
CA CYS A 116 9.46 7.54 -5.38
C CYS A 116 9.82 8.98 -5.76
N ASP A 117 8.82 9.75 -6.19
CA ASP A 117 9.00 11.15 -6.56
C ASP A 117 9.57 11.96 -5.37
N PRO A 118 10.66 12.73 -5.58
CA PRO A 118 11.31 13.47 -4.51
C PRO A 118 10.63 14.81 -4.17
N TYR A 119 9.60 15.22 -4.92
CA TYR A 119 8.95 16.53 -4.79
C TYR A 119 7.61 16.48 -4.06
N SER A 120 6.94 15.32 -4.02
CA SER A 120 5.66 15.17 -3.32
C SER A 120 5.76 15.29 -1.80
N ASN A 121 6.94 15.10 -1.19
CA ASN A 121 7.15 15.19 0.26
C ASN A 121 8.58 15.73 0.55
N PRO A 122 8.78 16.56 1.60
CA PRO A 122 10.12 17.01 2.01
C PRO A 122 11.09 15.88 2.40
N GLN A 123 10.57 14.71 2.78
CA GLN A 123 11.36 13.52 3.12
C GLN A 123 11.30 12.47 1.99
N PRO A 124 12.33 11.63 1.81
CA PRO A 124 12.24 10.45 0.97
C PRO A 124 11.03 9.58 1.31
N GLN A 125 10.42 8.97 0.29
CA GLN A 125 9.20 8.18 0.43
C GLN A 125 9.41 6.74 -0.03
N GLU A 126 8.65 5.82 0.54
CA GLU A 126 8.49 4.47 0.00
C GLU A 126 7.00 4.15 -0.06
N ILE A 127 6.50 3.77 -1.25
CA ILE A 127 5.07 3.55 -1.47
C ILE A 127 4.87 2.14 -2.00
N LEU A 128 3.90 1.45 -1.42
CA LEU A 128 3.41 0.18 -1.91
C LEU A 128 1.91 0.27 -2.21
N GLN A 129 1.57 0.35 -3.50
CA GLN A 129 0.20 0.42 -3.98
C GLN A 129 -0.29 -1.00 -4.32
N LEU A 130 -1.40 -1.38 -3.70
CA LEU A 130 -2.02 -2.70 -3.78
C LEU A 130 -3.34 -2.63 -4.56
N LEU A 131 -3.73 -3.77 -5.12
CA LEU A 131 -5.00 -3.96 -5.82
C LEU A 131 -5.78 -5.14 -5.23
N PRO A 132 -7.12 -5.17 -5.40
CA PRO A 132 -7.95 -6.31 -5.05
C PRO A 132 -7.40 -7.62 -5.63
N HIS A 133 -7.14 -8.59 -4.76
CA HIS A 133 -6.53 -9.85 -5.16
C HIS A 133 -6.73 -10.94 -4.10
N PRO A 134 -6.87 -12.22 -4.46
CA PRO A 134 -7.08 -13.31 -3.50
C PRO A 134 -6.00 -13.42 -2.42
N ALA A 135 -4.77 -12.97 -2.71
CA ALA A 135 -3.66 -12.93 -1.75
C ALA A 135 -3.97 -12.12 -0.48
N TRP A 136 -4.94 -11.21 -0.54
CA TRP A 136 -5.33 -10.33 0.56
C TRP A 136 -6.55 -10.82 1.35
N GLY A 137 -7.22 -11.88 0.88
CA GLY A 137 -8.49 -12.35 1.42
C GLY A 137 -8.43 -12.76 2.89
N GLU A 138 -7.33 -13.37 3.34
CA GLU A 138 -7.13 -13.73 4.75
C GLU A 138 -7.09 -12.52 5.69
N TYR A 139 -6.80 -11.32 5.16
CA TYR A 139 -6.81 -10.07 5.92
C TYR A 139 -8.13 -9.32 5.80
N GLY A 140 -9.15 -9.88 5.14
CA GLY A 140 -10.46 -9.26 4.95
C GLY A 140 -10.51 -8.17 3.88
N TYR A 141 -9.45 -8.02 3.09
CA TYR A 141 -9.37 -7.06 1.98
C TYR A 141 -10.08 -7.60 0.72
N PRO A 142 -10.40 -6.72 -0.25
CA PRO A 142 -10.98 -7.11 -1.53
C PRO A 142 -10.17 -8.19 -2.24
N THR A 143 -10.86 -9.22 -2.75
CA THR A 143 -10.24 -10.34 -3.49
C THR A 143 -10.41 -10.22 -4.98
N GLU A 144 -11.32 -9.36 -5.44
CA GLU A 144 -11.67 -9.22 -6.84
C GLU A 144 -11.85 -7.75 -7.23
N LYS A 145 -11.54 -7.46 -8.49
CA LYS A 145 -11.66 -6.14 -9.07
C LYS A 145 -13.10 -5.63 -9.02
N GLY A 146 -13.31 -4.41 -8.52
CA GLY A 146 -14.63 -3.79 -8.38
C GLY A 146 -15.37 -4.12 -7.08
N GLN A 147 -14.85 -5.01 -6.24
CA GLN A 147 -15.44 -5.28 -4.93
C GLN A 147 -15.29 -4.07 -4.00
N GLY A 148 -16.40 -3.61 -3.43
CA GLY A 148 -16.45 -2.38 -2.62
C GLY A 148 -16.49 -1.09 -3.42
N TRP A 149 -16.61 -1.18 -4.75
CA TRP A 149 -16.70 -0.01 -5.61
C TRP A 149 -18.14 0.52 -5.71
N ILE A 150 -18.38 1.41 -6.68
CA ILE A 150 -19.68 2.04 -6.92
C ILE A 150 -20.77 0.97 -7.13
N GLY A 151 -21.85 1.08 -6.36
CA GLY A 151 -22.96 0.12 -6.36
C GLY A 151 -22.78 -1.09 -5.43
N ASP A 152 -21.66 -1.18 -4.70
CA ASP A 152 -21.34 -2.28 -3.79
C ASP A 152 -20.95 -1.75 -2.39
N PRO A 153 -21.89 -1.13 -1.65
CA PRO A 153 -21.63 -0.64 -0.29
C PRO A 153 -21.33 -1.79 0.67
N ARG A 154 -20.29 -1.64 1.50
CA ARG A 154 -19.80 -2.72 2.37
C ARG A 154 -19.35 -2.22 3.73
N THR A 155 -19.54 -3.08 4.72
CA THR A 155 -18.79 -3.00 5.98
C THR A 155 -17.56 -3.89 5.90
N TRP A 156 -16.40 -3.27 6.09
CA TRP A 156 -15.10 -3.91 6.09
C TRP A 156 -14.64 -4.23 7.51
N VAL A 157 -13.92 -5.33 7.66
CA VAL A 157 -13.12 -5.65 8.85
C VAL A 157 -11.74 -6.07 8.35
N LEU A 158 -10.83 -5.12 8.28
CA LEU A 158 -9.51 -5.28 7.69
C LEU A 158 -8.50 -5.62 8.79
N ASP A 159 -7.79 -6.75 8.66
CA ASP A 159 -6.59 -7.06 9.45
C ASP A 159 -5.38 -6.30 8.92
N THR A 160 -5.46 -4.98 9.04
CA THR A 160 -4.48 -4.01 8.54
C THR A 160 -3.10 -4.30 9.10
N GLY A 161 -3.00 -4.56 10.40
CA GLY A 161 -1.72 -4.89 11.03
C GLY A 161 -1.14 -6.23 10.56
N GLY A 162 -2.00 -7.23 10.33
CA GLY A 162 -1.64 -8.51 9.73
C GLY A 162 -1.06 -8.34 8.31
N LEU A 163 -1.77 -7.64 7.43
CA LEU A 163 -1.30 -7.38 6.05
C LEU A 163 0.01 -6.58 6.06
N ALA A 164 0.03 -5.45 6.76
CA ALA A 164 1.17 -4.54 6.80
C ALA A 164 2.46 -5.18 7.34
N SER A 165 2.35 -6.21 8.18
CA SER A 165 3.49 -6.97 8.70
C SER A 165 4.19 -7.84 7.65
N ARG A 166 3.51 -8.13 6.52
CA ARG A 166 4.02 -8.99 5.43
C ARG A 166 4.41 -8.23 4.18
N LEU A 167 3.96 -6.98 4.07
CA LEU A 167 4.35 -6.09 2.99
C LEU A 167 5.85 -5.80 3.06
N TYR A 168 6.44 -5.71 1.87
CA TYR A 168 7.82 -5.32 1.69
C TYR A 168 7.97 -3.83 1.97
N PHE A 169 8.96 -3.52 2.80
CA PHE A 169 9.50 -2.17 2.97
C PHE A 169 11.00 -2.29 3.08
N TYR A 170 11.71 -1.45 2.33
CA TYR A 170 13.15 -1.43 2.20
C TYR A 170 13.80 -1.12 3.54
N GLN A 171 14.90 -1.82 3.77
CA GLN A 171 15.79 -1.60 4.90
C GLN A 171 17.22 -1.90 4.44
N ASP A 172 18.18 -1.07 4.85
CA ASP A 172 19.59 -1.31 4.56
C ASP A 172 20.01 -2.67 5.15
N PRO A 173 20.76 -3.51 4.40
CA PRO A 173 21.32 -4.75 4.91
C PRO A 173 22.14 -4.53 6.19
N ASP A 174 22.20 -5.56 7.02
CA ASP A 174 22.97 -5.57 8.28
C ASP A 174 22.56 -4.48 9.32
N THR A 175 21.33 -3.96 9.20
CA THR A 175 20.76 -3.00 10.18
C THR A 175 19.70 -3.64 11.09
N LEU A 176 19.42 -3.01 12.22
CA LEU A 176 18.42 -3.50 13.17
C LEU A 176 17.01 -3.40 12.59
N PRO A 177 16.15 -4.44 12.67
CA PRO A 177 14.79 -4.37 12.13
C PRO A 177 14.01 -3.16 12.66
N ALA A 178 13.40 -2.40 11.75
CA ALA A 178 12.58 -1.25 12.13
C ALA A 178 11.37 -1.68 12.98
N LYS A 179 11.05 -0.90 14.03
CA LYS A 179 9.77 -1.02 14.74
C LYS A 179 8.70 -0.25 13.98
N ARG A 180 7.86 -0.96 13.21
CA ARG A 180 6.77 -0.37 12.43
C ARG A 180 5.66 0.18 13.35
N LYS A 181 5.52 1.50 13.40
CA LYS A 181 4.46 2.22 14.12
C LYS A 181 3.63 3.01 13.12
N TRP A 182 2.44 2.52 12.79
CA TRP A 182 1.53 3.21 11.88
C TRP A 182 0.90 4.41 12.58
N THR A 183 1.09 5.60 12.00
CA THR A 183 0.72 6.88 12.60
C THR A 183 -0.46 7.56 11.90
N SER A 184 -0.76 7.15 10.67
CA SER A 184 -1.98 7.57 9.96
C SER A 184 -2.74 6.37 9.42
N ILE A 185 -4.05 6.55 9.30
CA ILE A 185 -4.98 5.62 8.68
C ILE A 185 -5.98 6.50 7.93
N ASP A 186 -6.03 6.36 6.62
CA ASP A 186 -6.72 7.28 5.73
C ASP A 186 -7.64 6.46 4.79
N VAL A 187 -8.81 7.02 4.47
CA VAL A 187 -9.78 6.46 3.52
C VAL A 187 -10.30 7.60 2.66
N GLY A 188 -10.24 7.44 1.34
CA GLY A 188 -10.68 8.50 0.44
C GLY A 188 -10.11 8.30 -0.94
N THR A 189 -10.15 9.38 -1.74
CA THR A 189 -9.69 9.32 -3.13
C THR A 189 -8.68 10.40 -3.43
N GLU A 190 -7.64 9.99 -4.14
CA GLU A 190 -6.79 10.89 -4.89
C GLU A 190 -7.38 11.07 -6.30
N ILE A 191 -7.63 12.32 -6.68
CA ILE A 191 -8.15 12.69 -7.99
C ILE A 191 -6.99 13.27 -8.80
N PHE A 192 -6.67 12.61 -9.91
CA PHE A 192 -5.60 13.04 -10.79
C PHE A 192 -6.06 14.15 -11.73
N VAL A 193 -5.11 14.94 -12.23
CA VAL A 193 -5.37 16.00 -13.21
C VAL A 193 -6.09 15.41 -14.43
N SER A 194 -7.20 16.04 -14.78
CA SER A 194 -8.09 15.68 -15.90
C SER A 194 -8.43 16.91 -16.73
N ASP A 195 -8.80 16.70 -17.99
CA ASP A 195 -9.26 17.75 -18.92
C ASP A 195 -10.76 18.05 -18.77
N LYS A 196 -11.43 17.35 -17.87
CA LYS A 196 -12.84 17.52 -17.51
C LYS A 196 -13.00 17.62 -15.99
N GLU A 197 -14.18 18.08 -15.57
CA GLU A 197 -14.57 18.09 -14.16
C GLU A 197 -14.72 16.65 -13.67
N GLU A 198 -13.95 16.31 -12.63
CA GLU A 198 -14.05 15.04 -11.92
C GLU A 198 -14.65 15.31 -10.55
N GLU A 199 -15.61 14.48 -10.16
CA GLU A 199 -16.30 14.60 -8.88
C GLU A 199 -16.20 13.27 -8.13
N ALA A 200 -15.97 13.37 -6.83
CA ALA A 200 -16.03 12.23 -5.93
C ALA A 200 -17.03 12.49 -4.81
N GLU A 201 -17.84 11.49 -4.50
CA GLU A 201 -18.85 11.51 -3.44
C GLU A 201 -18.88 10.11 -2.81
N TRP A 202 -18.69 10.05 -1.50
CA TRP A 202 -18.73 8.80 -0.75
C TRP A 202 -19.19 9.07 0.69
N SER A 203 -19.67 8.04 1.36
CA SER A 203 -19.97 8.08 2.79
C SER A 203 -19.16 7.03 3.53
N LEU A 204 -18.58 7.46 4.65
CA LEU A 204 -17.84 6.63 5.58
C LEU A 204 -18.55 6.68 6.93
N SER A 205 -18.80 5.54 7.55
CA SER A 205 -19.43 5.44 8.87
C SER A 205 -18.90 4.26 9.66
N ASN A 206 -19.20 4.22 10.96
CA ASN A 206 -18.79 3.14 11.86
C ASN A 206 -17.28 2.85 11.84
N PHE A 207 -16.47 3.91 11.79
CA PHE A 207 -15.01 3.80 11.71
C PHE A 207 -14.40 3.49 13.08
N ASP A 208 -13.95 2.25 13.28
CA ASP A 208 -13.34 1.73 14.50
C ASP A 208 -11.90 1.25 14.23
N VAL A 209 -10.95 1.70 15.05
CA VAL A 209 -9.59 1.15 15.11
C VAL A 209 -9.51 0.21 16.33
N ILE A 210 -9.36 -1.08 16.08
CA ILE A 210 -9.42 -2.13 17.10
C ILE A 210 -8.00 -2.62 17.38
N LEU A 211 -7.49 -2.32 18.58
CA LEU A 211 -6.19 -2.81 19.05
C LEU A 211 -6.35 -4.24 19.59
N LEU A 212 -5.43 -5.14 19.25
CA LEU A 212 -5.44 -6.57 19.63
C LEU A 212 -4.28 -6.95 20.55
#